data_AF-A0A3N5LLQ1-F1
#
_entry.id   AF-A0A3N5LLQ1-F1
#
_cell.length_a   1.000
_cell.length_b   1.000
_cell.length_c   1.000
_cell.angle_alpha   90.00
_cell.angle_beta   90.00
_cell.angle_gamma   90.00
#
_symmetry.space_group_name_H-M   'P 1'
#
loop_
_entity.id
_entity.type
_entity.pdbx_description
1 polymer ?
#
loop_
_entity_poly.entity_id
_entity_poly.type
_entity_poly.pdbx_seq_one_letter_code
_entity_poly.pdbx_strand_id
1 'polypeptide(L)'
;MAHLESHASGRAVRQLRSLLRGLPGRNSLEFGEPIPCRPDSAGIRPESRNFGKTRLRPFRLQRQRPRDVYQVNMSETRSLRKQSIPSLLEKLEQNGQRIIAPQPAGPSGTPWFTDLDRERHIDLEQMTAVSPKSGLFPVVEEILRFRKDGKQVVIEGDKVKVQPTVLFGLRPCDARGLRILESIFQEGEPDVFLRERRAATTVVAFSCTAADPDCFCTSVGGGPGDTEGSDLLLSAIDDDHFLVEIVTPKGKELVELGAGLFEPAKESEQTKVLAAVPVRFPIADVLTKLPALFNLESFWQEQSLACLGCSTCAFVCPICSCFDLEDEADLKCGSRLRCWDSCGQRLFTLHASGHNPRSVQSQRWRQRVMHKFSYLPERGRKARGSAPAEGSTSLLGCVGCGRCSRSCPVDMNLIERLTAIAESDL
;
A
#
# COMPACT_ATOMS: atom_id res chain seq x y z
N MET A 1 -23.80 13.68 -45.97
CA MET A 1 -25.15 13.95 -45.43
C MET A 1 -26.04 12.81 -45.91
N ALA A 2 -26.42 11.78 -45.18
CA ALA A 2 -26.58 11.58 -43.74
C ALA A 2 -26.18 10.13 -43.40
N HIS A 3 -25.52 9.92 -42.24
CA HIS A 3 -25.48 8.66 -41.45
C HIS A 3 -24.44 8.74 -40.31
N LEU A 4 -24.37 9.85 -39.59
CA LEU A 4 -23.50 10.01 -38.41
C LEU A 4 -24.19 10.85 -37.33
N GLU A 5 -25.39 10.46 -36.91
CA GLU A 5 -26.06 11.08 -35.75
C GLU A 5 -26.84 10.02 -34.95
N SER A 6 -26.13 9.16 -34.20
CA SER A 6 -26.71 8.48 -33.04
C SER A 6 -25.66 7.78 -32.18
N HIS A 7 -24.69 8.52 -31.61
CA HIS A 7 -24.08 8.09 -30.35
C HIS A 7 -23.90 9.29 -29.43
N ALA A 8 -24.55 9.16 -28.26
CA ALA A 8 -24.66 10.15 -27.22
C ALA A 8 -23.28 10.71 -26.83
N SER A 9 -23.23 12.04 -26.69
CA SER A 9 -22.12 12.80 -26.13
C SER A 9 -21.72 12.25 -24.76
N GLY A 10 -20.70 11.38 -24.77
CA GLY A 10 -20.25 10.62 -23.61
C GLY A 10 -19.88 11.51 -22.42
N ARG A 11 -20.23 11.01 -21.23
CA ARG A 11 -19.93 11.61 -19.92
C ARG A 11 -18.43 11.99 -19.79
N ALA A 12 -17.54 11.24 -20.46
CA ALA A 12 -16.11 11.51 -20.59
C ALA A 12 -15.75 12.85 -21.24
N VAL A 13 -16.45 13.27 -22.31
CA VAL A 13 -16.19 14.55 -22.99
C VAL A 13 -16.66 15.74 -22.14
N ARG A 14 -17.72 15.55 -21.35
CA ARG A 14 -18.21 16.57 -20.40
C ARG A 14 -17.27 16.72 -19.20
N GLN A 15 -16.71 15.63 -18.68
CA GLN A 15 -15.69 15.66 -17.61
C GLN A 15 -14.38 16.31 -18.08
N LEU A 16 -13.93 16.04 -19.31
CA LEU A 16 -12.74 16.71 -19.86
C LEU A 16 -12.93 18.22 -20.02
N ARG A 17 -14.12 18.67 -20.47
CA ARG A 17 -14.43 20.09 -20.62
C ARG A 17 -14.59 20.82 -19.29
N SER A 18 -15.01 20.14 -18.21
CA SER A 18 -15.04 20.74 -16.86
C SER A 18 -13.64 20.82 -16.24
N LEU A 19 -12.79 19.81 -16.48
CA LEU A 19 -11.38 19.81 -16.05
C LEU A 19 -10.58 20.95 -16.70
N LEU A 20 -10.82 21.23 -17.98
CA LEU A 20 -10.09 22.27 -18.72
C LEU A 20 -10.53 23.71 -18.40
N ARG A 21 -11.72 23.93 -17.82
CA ARG A 21 -12.22 25.26 -17.44
C ARG A 21 -11.72 25.74 -16.07
N GLY A 22 -11.19 24.84 -15.25
CA GLY A 22 -10.67 25.14 -13.91
C GLY A 22 -9.15 25.25 -13.84
N LEU A 23 -8.43 25.06 -14.95
CA LEU A 23 -6.98 25.24 -14.96
C LEU A 23 -6.66 26.74 -14.96
N PRO A 24 -5.95 27.27 -13.95
CA PRO A 24 -5.51 28.65 -13.96
C PRO A 24 -4.66 28.89 -15.21
N GLY A 25 -5.00 29.95 -15.95
CA GLY A 25 -4.21 30.43 -17.06
C GLY A 25 -2.77 30.65 -16.59
N ARG A 26 -1.81 30.24 -17.42
CA ARG A 26 -0.36 30.43 -17.23
C ARG A 26 -0.08 31.80 -16.61
N ASN A 27 0.20 31.84 -15.32
CA ASN A 27 1.05 32.82 -14.65
C ASN A 27 1.41 32.27 -13.26
N SER A 28 2.72 32.16 -13.05
CA SER A 28 3.45 31.94 -11.78
C SER A 28 2.97 30.79 -10.88
N LEU A 29 3.52 29.59 -11.12
CA LEU A 29 3.81 28.67 -10.01
C LEU A 29 4.95 29.31 -9.21
N GLU A 30 4.63 29.92 -8.07
CA GLU A 30 5.64 30.22 -7.06
C GLU A 30 6.13 28.88 -6.49
N PHE A 31 7.30 28.44 -6.95
CA PHE A 31 8.05 27.40 -6.27
C PHE A 31 8.38 27.93 -4.88
N GLY A 32 8.03 27.18 -3.83
CA GLY A 32 8.47 27.49 -2.46
C GLY A 32 9.98 27.69 -2.44
N GLU A 33 10.46 28.64 -1.64
CA GLU A 33 11.88 28.95 -1.57
C GLU A 33 12.72 27.68 -1.27
N PRO A 34 13.90 27.53 -1.91
CA PRO A 34 14.83 26.45 -1.57
C PRO A 34 15.11 26.48 -0.07
N ILE A 35 15.00 25.32 0.60
CA ILE A 35 15.27 25.19 2.03
C ILE A 35 16.73 25.62 2.30
N PRO A 36 16.97 26.72 3.04
CA PRO A 36 18.31 27.21 3.24
C PRO A 36 19.10 26.28 4.17
N CYS A 37 20.33 25.95 3.77
CA CYS A 37 21.30 25.28 4.62
C CYS A 37 21.62 26.15 5.85
N ARG A 38 21.08 25.83 7.03
CA ARG A 38 21.51 26.43 8.31
C ARG A 38 22.50 25.49 9.01
N PRO A 39 23.73 25.95 9.28
CA PRO A 39 24.67 25.22 10.12
C PRO A 39 24.42 25.61 11.58
N ASP A 40 23.61 24.84 12.32
CA ASP A 40 23.59 24.97 13.78
C ASP A 40 24.77 24.18 14.37
N SER A 41 25.77 24.94 14.80
CA SER A 41 26.97 24.48 15.47
C SER A 41 26.71 24.21 16.95
N ALA A 42 26.83 22.95 17.37
CA ALA A 42 27.22 22.60 18.74
C ALA A 42 28.08 21.33 18.69
N GLY A 43 29.39 21.52 18.74
CA GLY A 43 30.38 20.46 18.63
C GLY A 43 30.44 19.58 19.88
N ILE A 44 30.40 18.26 19.68
CA ILE A 44 30.86 17.28 20.67
C ILE A 44 31.93 16.43 19.97
N ARG A 45 33.19 16.55 20.43
CA ARG A 45 34.32 15.72 19.96
C ARG A 45 34.22 14.32 20.57
N PRO A 46 34.42 13.23 19.81
CA PRO A 46 34.69 11.92 20.40
C PRO A 46 36.20 11.69 20.53
N GLU A 47 36.63 11.26 21.72
CA GLU A 47 37.96 10.72 21.97
C GLU A 47 38.16 9.37 21.28
N SER A 48 39.37 9.16 20.77
CA SER A 48 39.84 7.95 20.11
C SER A 48 39.96 6.77 21.08
N ARG A 49 39.38 5.60 20.72
CA ARG A 49 39.76 4.30 21.32
C ARG A 49 40.13 3.28 20.26
N ASN A 50 41.29 2.66 20.50
CA ASN A 50 41.95 1.64 19.70
C ASN A 50 41.10 0.38 19.51
N PHE A 51 41.01 -0.11 18.28
CA PHE A 51 40.52 -1.45 17.96
C PHE A 51 41.64 -2.48 18.07
N GLY A 52 41.60 -3.28 19.15
CA GLY A 52 42.37 -4.52 19.26
C GLY A 52 41.71 -5.66 18.48
N LYS A 53 42.53 -6.47 17.81
CA LYS A 53 42.13 -7.64 17.02
C LYS A 53 41.55 -8.73 17.93
N THR A 54 40.35 -9.24 17.62
CA THR A 54 39.82 -10.47 18.24
C THR A 54 39.37 -11.46 17.17
N ARG A 55 39.90 -12.69 17.27
CA ARG A 55 39.66 -13.83 16.39
C ARG A 55 38.21 -14.31 16.47
N LEU A 56 37.61 -14.59 15.31
CA LEU A 56 36.32 -15.29 15.18
C LEU A 56 36.46 -16.75 15.61
N ARG A 57 35.52 -17.24 16.43
CA ARG A 57 35.29 -18.66 16.71
C ARG A 57 34.07 -19.15 15.91
N PRO A 58 34.05 -20.40 15.42
CA PRO A 58 32.93 -20.92 14.64
C PRO A 58 31.74 -21.25 15.56
N PHE A 59 30.56 -20.72 15.21
CA PHE A 59 29.31 -21.03 15.90
C PHE A 59 28.71 -22.33 15.33
N ARG A 60 28.52 -23.34 16.18
CA ARG A 60 27.86 -24.61 15.83
C ARG A 60 26.35 -24.37 15.66
N LEU A 61 25.82 -24.70 14.50
CA LEU A 61 24.37 -24.82 14.24
C LEU A 61 23.80 -26.00 15.05
N GLN A 62 22.96 -25.71 16.03
CA GLN A 62 22.05 -26.71 16.60
C GLN A 62 20.80 -26.80 15.71
N ARG A 63 20.58 -28.01 15.18
CA ARG A 63 19.38 -28.39 14.44
C ARG A 63 18.17 -28.36 15.38
N GLN A 64 17.21 -27.47 15.13
CA GLN A 64 15.85 -27.63 15.63
C GLN A 64 14.97 -28.21 14.52
N ARG A 65 14.25 -29.29 14.87
CA ARG A 65 13.26 -29.97 14.01
C ARG A 65 12.00 -29.10 13.87
N PRO A 66 11.26 -29.21 12.75
CA PRO A 66 10.06 -28.39 12.51
C PRO A 66 8.93 -28.83 13.44
N ARG A 67 8.31 -27.88 14.12
CA ARG A 67 7.01 -28.06 14.77
C ARG A 67 5.96 -27.39 13.90
N ASP A 68 5.24 -28.19 13.14
CA ASP A 68 3.93 -27.84 12.63
C ASP A 68 2.93 -27.87 13.79
N VAL A 69 2.57 -26.70 14.31
CA VAL A 69 1.30 -26.44 15.00
C VAL A 69 1.00 -24.95 14.81
N TYR A 70 0.12 -24.62 13.87
CA TYR A 70 -0.52 -23.29 13.85
C TYR A 70 -1.48 -23.24 15.04
N GLN A 71 -1.06 -22.61 16.13
CA GLN A 71 -1.99 -22.15 17.16
C GLN A 71 -2.63 -20.86 16.65
N VAL A 72 -3.91 -20.95 16.26
CA VAL A 72 -4.81 -19.79 16.23
C VAL A 72 -5.09 -19.45 17.70
N ASN A 73 -4.27 -18.57 18.29
CA ASN A 73 -4.55 -18.08 19.64
C ASN A 73 -5.63 -17.01 19.56
N MET A 74 -6.84 -17.39 19.97
CA MET A 74 -7.82 -16.57 20.71
C MET A 74 -7.67 -15.06 20.48
N SER A 75 -8.30 -14.51 19.44
CA SER A 75 -8.48 -13.06 19.36
C SER A 75 -9.32 -12.64 20.56
N GLU A 76 -8.70 -11.99 21.54
CA GLU A 76 -9.43 -11.34 22.62
C GLU A 76 -10.37 -10.33 21.98
N THR A 77 -11.67 -10.44 22.26
CA THR A 77 -12.69 -9.55 21.72
C THR A 77 -13.14 -8.54 22.76
N ARG A 78 -13.32 -7.30 22.31
CA ARG A 78 -13.87 -6.19 23.10
C ARG A 78 -15.02 -5.55 22.35
N SER A 79 -15.81 -4.75 23.04
CA SER A 79 -16.81 -3.87 22.45
C SER A 79 -16.37 -2.42 22.62
N LEU A 80 -16.58 -1.60 21.59
CA LEU A 80 -16.27 -0.17 21.59
C LEU A 80 -17.48 0.59 21.05
N ARG A 81 -17.98 1.58 21.80
CA ARG A 81 -19.03 2.46 21.31
C ARG A 81 -18.49 3.40 20.23
N LYS A 82 -19.23 3.62 19.14
CA LYS A 82 -18.79 4.52 18.04
C LYS A 82 -18.52 5.94 18.55
N GLN A 83 -19.34 6.42 19.49
CA GLN A 83 -19.16 7.72 20.15
C GLN A 83 -17.85 7.85 20.96
N SER A 84 -17.18 6.74 21.28
CA SER A 84 -15.91 6.75 22.01
C SER A 84 -14.69 6.93 21.08
N ILE A 85 -14.88 6.90 19.75
CA ILE A 85 -13.78 7.10 18.79
C ILE A 85 -13.03 8.44 19.00
N PRO A 86 -13.71 9.60 19.14
CA PRO A 86 -13.01 10.87 19.37
C PRO A 86 -12.09 10.85 20.60
N SER A 87 -12.57 10.26 21.71
CA SER A 87 -11.81 10.10 22.94
C SER A 87 -10.66 9.12 22.80
N LEU A 88 -10.83 8.04 22.03
CA LEU A 88 -9.74 7.12 21.71
C LEU A 88 -8.64 7.85 20.95
N LEU A 89 -8.99 8.56 19.89
CA LEU A 89 -8.02 9.34 19.09
C LEU A 89 -7.29 10.38 19.96
N GLU A 90 -7.98 11.01 20.91
CA GLU A 90 -7.38 12.00 21.80
C GLU A 90 -6.32 11.37 22.71
N LYS A 91 -6.62 10.20 23.28
CA LYS A 91 -5.63 9.44 24.07
C LYS A 91 -4.41 9.04 23.25
N LEU A 92 -4.59 8.65 21.98
CA LEU A 92 -3.49 8.30 21.08
C LEU A 92 -2.57 9.51 20.81
N GLU A 93 -3.16 10.69 20.51
CA GLU A 93 -2.40 11.93 20.30
C GLU A 93 -1.67 12.39 21.57
N GLN A 94 -2.33 12.34 22.73
CA GLN A 94 -1.74 12.66 24.03
C GLN A 94 -0.55 11.74 24.39
N ASN A 95 -0.59 10.49 23.90
CA ASN A 95 0.52 9.54 24.02
C ASN A 95 1.63 9.76 22.96
N GLY A 96 1.57 10.85 22.19
CA GLY A 96 2.57 11.24 21.21
C GLY A 96 2.50 10.49 19.87
N GLN A 97 1.41 9.76 19.61
CA GLN A 97 1.24 9.04 18.36
C GLN A 97 0.74 9.97 17.26
N ARG A 98 1.38 9.90 16.09
CA ARG A 98 0.85 10.49 14.85
C ARG A 98 -0.31 9.64 14.36
N ILE A 99 -1.42 10.25 13.95
CA ILE A 99 -2.57 9.52 13.41
C ILE A 99 -2.74 9.86 11.94
N ILE A 100 -2.82 8.84 11.09
CA ILE A 100 -3.23 8.99 9.68
C ILE A 100 -4.60 8.34 9.53
N ALA A 101 -5.57 9.10 9.03
CA ALA A 101 -6.96 8.66 8.89
C ALA A 101 -7.56 9.08 7.55
N PRO A 102 -8.58 8.36 7.03
CA PRO A 102 -9.28 8.75 5.81
C PRO A 102 -10.13 10.01 6.05
N GLN A 103 -9.80 11.09 5.36
CA GLN A 103 -10.47 12.38 5.48
C GLN A 103 -10.74 12.97 4.09
N PRO A 104 -11.77 13.84 3.91
CA PRO A 104 -12.15 14.43 2.63
C PRO A 104 -11.12 15.48 2.12
N ALA A 105 -9.89 15.04 1.86
CA ALA A 105 -8.78 15.90 1.43
C ALA A 105 -8.54 15.86 -0.10
N GLY A 106 -9.21 14.95 -0.82
CA GLY A 106 -9.10 14.83 -2.26
C GLY A 106 -10.01 15.79 -3.03
N PRO A 107 -9.88 15.83 -4.38
CA PRO A 107 -10.80 16.56 -5.24
C PRO A 107 -12.26 16.15 -4.98
N SER A 108 -13.15 17.14 -4.96
CA SER A 108 -14.58 16.95 -4.68
C SER A 108 -14.88 16.28 -3.32
N GLY A 109 -13.97 16.40 -2.35
CA GLY A 109 -14.15 15.82 -1.01
C GLY A 109 -13.90 14.31 -0.93
N THR A 110 -13.30 13.71 -1.97
CA THR A 110 -12.99 12.27 -1.96
C THR A 110 -12.02 11.93 -0.82
N PRO A 111 -12.25 10.86 -0.04
CA PRO A 111 -11.43 10.59 1.13
C PRO A 111 -10.04 10.07 0.77
N TRP A 112 -9.01 10.68 1.37
CA TRP A 112 -7.61 10.32 1.27
C TRP A 112 -7.06 10.06 2.67
N PHE A 113 -6.05 9.18 2.79
CA PHE A 113 -5.32 9.04 4.05
C PHE A 113 -4.39 10.23 4.24
N THR A 114 -4.67 11.05 5.26
CA THR A 114 -3.86 12.21 5.64
C THR A 114 -3.61 12.20 7.14
N ASP A 115 -2.65 13.01 7.60
CA ASP A 115 -2.56 13.36 9.01
C ASP A 115 -3.93 13.79 9.56
N LEU A 116 -4.22 13.38 10.78
CA LEU A 116 -5.49 13.69 11.44
C LEU A 116 -5.63 15.20 11.61
N ASP A 117 -6.60 15.77 10.91
CA ASP A 117 -7.08 17.13 11.11
C ASP A 117 -8.45 17.03 11.80
N ARG A 118 -8.51 17.44 13.06
CA ARG A 118 -9.72 17.32 13.91
C ARG A 118 -10.91 18.12 13.38
N GLU A 119 -10.66 19.10 12.51
CA GLU A 119 -11.72 19.89 11.88
C GLU A 119 -12.43 19.11 10.76
N ARG A 120 -11.84 18.01 10.28
CA ARG A 120 -12.39 17.15 9.24
C ARG A 120 -12.97 15.89 9.84
N HIS A 121 -14.10 15.44 9.29
CA HIS A 121 -14.64 14.14 9.66
C HIS A 121 -13.76 13.01 9.12
N ILE A 122 -13.69 11.90 9.86
CA ILE A 122 -13.07 10.66 9.39
C ILE A 122 -14.12 9.89 8.59
N ASP A 123 -13.85 9.62 7.31
CA ASP A 123 -14.73 8.86 6.43
C ASP A 123 -14.42 7.36 6.53
N LEU A 124 -15.25 6.65 7.28
CA LEU A 124 -15.20 5.20 7.45
C LEU A 124 -16.20 4.47 6.54
N GLU A 125 -16.86 5.15 5.61
CA GLU A 125 -17.91 4.58 4.77
C GLU A 125 -17.44 4.38 3.33
N GLN A 126 -16.76 5.38 2.77
CA GLN A 126 -16.28 5.34 1.40
C GLN A 126 -14.89 4.68 1.30
N MET A 127 -14.59 4.15 0.12
CA MET A 127 -13.25 3.69 -0.22
C MET A 127 -12.38 4.90 -0.54
N THR A 128 -11.19 5.00 0.07
CA THR A 128 -10.27 6.08 -0.25
C THR A 128 -9.78 6.01 -1.69
N ALA A 129 -9.55 7.16 -2.34
CA ALA A 129 -9.00 7.19 -3.70
C ALA A 129 -7.55 6.67 -3.74
N VAL A 130 -6.76 6.99 -2.71
CA VAL A 130 -5.39 6.53 -2.54
C VAL A 130 -5.29 5.56 -1.36
N SER A 131 -4.51 4.49 -1.53
CA SER A 131 -4.24 3.52 -0.46
C SER A 131 -3.40 4.14 0.68
N PRO A 132 -3.41 3.55 1.89
CA PRO A 132 -2.62 4.05 3.03
C PRO A 132 -1.12 3.75 2.93
N LYS A 133 -0.62 3.23 1.80
CA LYS A 133 0.78 2.80 1.66
C LYS A 133 1.79 3.92 1.92
N SER A 134 1.42 5.18 1.69
CA SER A 134 2.27 6.35 2.01
C SER A 134 2.62 6.45 3.49
N GLY A 135 1.82 5.85 4.37
CA GLY A 135 2.11 5.73 5.80
C GLY A 135 3.30 4.82 6.11
N LEU A 136 3.67 3.90 5.22
CA LEU A 136 4.85 3.02 5.36
C LEU A 136 5.94 3.29 4.32
N PHE A 137 5.54 3.73 3.13
CA PHE A 137 6.36 3.95 1.95
C PHE A 137 6.00 5.30 1.33
N PRO A 138 6.58 6.42 1.80
CA PRO A 138 6.26 7.77 1.35
C PRO A 138 6.44 7.95 -0.16
N VAL A 139 5.70 8.89 -0.75
CA VAL A 139 5.78 9.19 -2.19
C VAL A 139 7.18 9.66 -2.59
N VAL A 140 7.79 10.48 -1.73
CA VAL A 140 9.18 10.92 -1.83
C VAL A 140 9.81 10.72 -0.46
N GLU A 141 10.97 10.06 -0.42
CA GLU A 141 11.69 9.76 0.80
C GLU A 141 13.18 10.04 0.62
N GLU A 142 13.73 10.96 1.42
CA GLU A 142 15.18 11.17 1.48
C GLU A 142 15.84 9.96 2.14
N ILE A 143 16.69 9.24 1.41
CA ILE A 143 17.39 8.04 1.90
C ILE A 143 18.87 8.28 2.19
N LEU A 144 19.42 9.39 1.69
CA LEU A 144 20.81 9.78 1.92
C LEU A 144 20.91 11.30 1.79
N ARG A 145 21.60 11.95 2.72
CA ARG A 145 22.05 13.33 2.54
C ARG A 145 23.57 13.36 2.53
N PHE A 146 24.16 14.22 1.72
CA PHE A 146 25.61 14.36 1.67
C PHE A 146 26.01 15.83 1.54
N ARG A 147 27.16 16.17 2.13
CA ARG A 147 27.80 17.48 1.96
C ARG A 147 29.30 17.34 1.77
N LYS A 148 29.87 18.32 1.10
CA LYS A 148 31.30 18.46 0.92
C LYS A 148 31.89 19.22 2.10
N ASP A 149 32.95 18.67 2.68
CA ASP A 149 33.75 19.30 3.73
C ASP A 149 35.20 19.38 3.24
N GLY A 150 35.57 20.51 2.63
CA GLY A 150 36.84 20.66 1.93
C GLY A 150 36.99 19.66 0.79
N LYS A 151 37.85 18.64 0.97
CA LYS A 151 38.08 17.54 0.00
C LYS A 151 37.33 16.25 0.36
N GLN A 152 36.64 16.22 1.50
CA GLN A 152 35.91 15.05 1.98
C GLN A 152 34.41 15.18 1.66
N VAL A 153 33.73 14.04 1.58
CA VAL A 153 32.27 13.96 1.55
C VAL A 153 31.81 13.41 2.88
N VAL A 154 30.93 14.14 3.55
CA VAL A 154 30.26 13.73 4.78
C VAL A 154 28.86 13.28 4.40
N ILE A 155 28.52 12.05 4.76
CA ILE A 155 27.15 11.54 4.68
C ILE A 155 26.44 11.92 5.98
N GLU A 156 25.25 12.48 5.85
CA GLU A 156 24.40 12.90 6.95
C GLU A 156 23.11 12.06 6.93
N GLY A 157 22.54 11.79 8.12
CA GLY A 157 21.23 11.14 8.20
C GLY A 157 21.24 9.61 8.30
N ASP A 158 22.26 8.99 8.89
CA ASP A 158 22.36 7.52 9.11
C ASP A 158 21.23 6.90 9.97
N LYS A 159 20.27 7.68 10.45
CA LYS A 159 19.16 7.21 11.27
C LYS A 159 17.82 7.50 10.62
N VAL A 160 17.07 6.44 10.33
CA VAL A 160 15.66 6.52 9.97
C VAL A 160 14.92 7.23 11.11
N LYS A 161 14.41 8.44 10.85
CA LYS A 161 13.56 9.15 11.80
C LYS A 161 12.16 8.57 11.70
N VAL A 162 11.75 7.87 12.75
CA VAL A 162 10.42 7.25 12.86
C VAL A 162 9.67 7.82 14.05
N GLN A 163 8.44 8.25 13.77
CA GLN A 163 7.47 8.66 14.79
C GLN A 163 6.47 7.52 14.96
N PRO A 164 6.13 7.12 16.20
CA PRO A 164 5.03 6.20 16.45
C PRO A 164 3.77 6.66 15.73
N THR A 165 3.20 5.81 14.89
CA THR A 165 2.09 6.17 13.99
C THR A 165 0.94 5.18 14.14
N VAL A 166 -0.29 5.67 14.17
CA VAL A 166 -1.50 4.85 14.04
C VAL A 166 -2.11 5.11 12.67
N LEU A 167 -2.16 4.09 11.82
CA LEU A 167 -2.98 4.12 10.61
C LEU A 167 -4.39 3.69 11.01
N PHE A 168 -5.33 4.62 11.00
CA PHE A 168 -6.69 4.45 11.49
C PHE A 168 -7.69 4.46 10.34
N GLY A 169 -8.71 3.61 10.37
CA GLY A 169 -9.77 3.61 9.35
C GLY A 169 -9.45 2.80 8.10
N LEU A 170 -8.58 1.80 8.18
CA LEU A 170 -8.19 0.99 7.02
C LEU A 170 -9.28 0.00 6.66
N ARG A 171 -9.45 -0.29 5.37
CA ARG A 171 -10.21 -1.49 4.97
C ARG A 171 -9.37 -2.75 5.16
N PRO A 172 -9.96 -3.94 5.30
CA PRO A 172 -9.20 -5.19 5.40
C PRO A 172 -8.24 -5.40 4.22
N CYS A 173 -8.69 -5.04 3.01
CA CYS A 173 -7.84 -5.10 1.81
C CYS A 173 -6.64 -4.13 1.87
N ASP A 174 -6.74 -3.00 2.59
CA ASP A 174 -5.61 -2.09 2.81
C ASP A 174 -4.61 -2.68 3.80
N ALA A 175 -5.09 -3.18 4.94
CA ALA A 175 -4.25 -3.81 5.97
C ALA A 175 -3.46 -5.00 5.39
N ARG A 176 -4.15 -5.88 4.66
CA ARG A 176 -3.52 -6.99 3.91
C ARG A 176 -2.52 -6.48 2.86
N GLY A 177 -2.85 -5.38 2.19
CA GLY A 177 -1.98 -4.72 1.22
C GLY A 177 -0.66 -4.25 1.82
N LEU A 178 -0.69 -3.65 3.02
CA LEU A 178 0.51 -3.24 3.75
C LEU A 178 1.38 -4.44 4.15
N ARG A 179 0.78 -5.56 4.58
CA ARG A 179 1.51 -6.79 4.88
C ARG A 179 2.23 -7.36 3.65
N ILE A 180 1.55 -7.36 2.50
CA ILE A 180 2.14 -7.80 1.23
C ILE A 180 3.27 -6.85 0.82
N LEU A 181 3.06 -5.53 0.93
CA LEU A 181 4.08 -4.53 0.66
C LEU A 181 5.33 -4.76 1.53
N GLU A 182 5.15 -4.96 2.83
CA GLU A 182 6.22 -5.28 3.77
C GLU A 182 7.03 -6.51 3.32
N SER A 183 6.35 -7.58 2.89
CA SER A 183 7.06 -8.79 2.42
C SER A 183 7.94 -8.55 1.20
N ILE A 184 7.58 -7.62 0.32
CA ILE A 184 8.39 -7.26 -0.86
C ILE A 184 9.70 -6.58 -0.43
N PHE A 185 9.63 -5.72 0.59
CA PHE A 185 10.77 -4.96 1.10
C PHE A 185 11.60 -5.72 2.15
N GLN A 186 11.14 -6.91 2.58
CA GLN A 186 11.89 -7.81 3.45
C GLN A 186 12.63 -8.92 2.68
N GLU A 187 12.41 -9.04 1.37
CA GLU A 187 13.09 -10.02 0.52
C GLU A 187 14.55 -9.61 0.28
N GLY A 188 15.50 -10.51 0.51
CA GLY A 188 16.93 -10.24 0.32
C GLY A 188 17.51 -9.39 1.45
N GLU A 189 18.00 -8.20 1.13
CA GLU A 189 18.46 -7.22 2.13
C GLU A 189 17.27 -6.35 2.58
N PRO A 190 16.81 -6.45 3.83
CA PRO A 190 15.61 -5.74 4.27
C PRO A 190 15.76 -4.22 4.22
N ASP A 191 14.78 -3.55 3.63
CA ASP A 191 14.73 -2.09 3.60
C ASP A 191 14.54 -1.51 5.00
N VAL A 192 15.58 -0.85 5.51
CA VAL A 192 15.61 -0.31 6.88
C VAL A 192 14.52 0.74 7.08
N PHE A 193 14.27 1.60 6.09
CA PHE A 193 13.27 2.68 6.21
C PHE A 193 11.86 2.12 6.40
N LEU A 194 11.45 1.18 5.55
CA LEU A 194 10.14 0.57 5.66
C LEU A 194 10.02 -0.30 6.91
N ARG A 195 11.06 -1.08 7.25
CA ARG A 195 11.07 -1.94 8.44
C ARG A 195 10.87 -1.14 9.72
N GLU A 196 11.70 -0.11 9.95
CA GLU A 196 11.59 0.72 11.15
C GLU A 196 10.24 1.45 11.20
N ARG A 197 9.74 1.94 10.06
CA ARG A 197 8.42 2.61 9.99
C ARG A 197 7.27 1.66 10.28
N ARG A 198 7.32 0.43 9.76
CA ARG A 198 6.33 -0.60 10.05
C ARG A 198 6.38 -1.04 11.53
N ALA A 199 7.58 -1.16 12.09
CA ALA A 199 7.78 -1.46 13.50
C ALA A 199 7.20 -0.38 14.42
N ALA A 200 7.29 0.90 14.03
CA ALA A 200 6.68 2.02 14.76
C ALA A 200 5.19 2.29 14.42
N THR A 201 4.58 1.50 13.51
CA THR A 201 3.20 1.71 13.07
C THR A 201 2.24 0.68 13.64
N THR A 202 1.10 1.13 14.16
CA THR A 202 -0.07 0.32 14.54
C THR A 202 -1.19 0.48 13.50
N VAL A 203 -1.81 -0.62 13.09
CA VAL A 203 -2.84 -0.66 12.04
C VAL A 203 -4.21 -0.97 12.63
N VAL A 204 -5.14 -0.01 12.53
CA VAL A 204 -6.54 -0.15 12.97
C VAL A 204 -7.44 -0.20 11.73
N ALA A 205 -7.97 -1.39 11.46
CA ALA A 205 -8.85 -1.65 10.33
C ALA A 205 -10.33 -1.70 10.75
N PHE A 206 -11.22 -1.44 9.80
CA PHE A 206 -12.67 -1.48 9.96
C PHE A 206 -13.27 -2.40 8.91
N SER A 207 -14.09 -3.35 9.33
CA SER A 207 -14.78 -4.26 8.39
C SER A 207 -15.66 -3.47 7.42
N CYS A 208 -15.83 -3.99 6.21
CA CYS A 208 -16.73 -3.39 5.23
C CYS A 208 -18.16 -3.85 5.50
N THR A 209 -19.09 -2.93 5.67
CA THR A 209 -20.55 -3.18 5.72
C THR A 209 -21.20 -3.08 4.33
N ALA A 210 -20.56 -2.37 3.40
CA ALA A 210 -20.98 -2.23 2.01
C ALA A 210 -19.83 -2.53 1.04
N ALA A 211 -20.19 -2.87 -0.20
CA ALA A 211 -19.27 -3.06 -1.30
C ALA A 211 -19.88 -2.51 -2.59
N ASP A 212 -19.02 -2.16 -3.55
CA ASP A 212 -19.43 -1.67 -4.87
C ASP A 212 -19.03 -2.65 -5.98
N PRO A 213 -19.41 -2.40 -7.24
CA PRO A 213 -19.12 -3.32 -8.35
C PRO A 213 -17.62 -3.60 -8.60
N ASP A 214 -16.72 -2.70 -8.20
CA ASP A 214 -15.27 -2.84 -8.38
C ASP A 214 -14.60 -3.66 -7.27
N CYS A 215 -15.32 -4.02 -6.21
CA CYS A 215 -14.81 -4.89 -5.15
C CYS A 215 -14.73 -6.36 -5.62
N PHE A 216 -13.55 -6.98 -5.43
CA PHE A 216 -13.33 -8.40 -5.74
C PHE A 216 -12.35 -9.09 -4.76
N CYS A 217 -12.24 -8.61 -3.52
CA CYS A 217 -11.32 -9.15 -2.50
C CYS A 217 -11.49 -10.66 -2.26
N THR A 218 -12.73 -11.16 -2.30
CA THR A 218 -13.06 -12.59 -2.18
C THR A 218 -12.55 -13.43 -3.35
N SER A 219 -12.35 -12.83 -4.52
CA SER A 219 -11.75 -13.52 -5.68
C SER A 219 -10.24 -13.70 -5.53
N VAL A 220 -9.59 -12.96 -4.64
CA VAL A 220 -8.13 -13.00 -4.43
C VAL A 220 -7.74 -13.41 -3.02
N GLY A 221 -8.61 -14.20 -2.37
CA GLY A 221 -8.36 -14.83 -1.08
C GLY A 221 -8.31 -13.89 0.11
N GLY A 222 -9.01 -12.75 0.04
CA GLY A 222 -9.27 -11.89 1.21
C GLY A 222 -10.78 -11.79 1.47
N GLY A 223 -11.17 -10.93 2.42
CA GLY A 223 -12.58 -10.75 2.74
C GLY A 223 -12.91 -9.41 3.40
N PRO A 224 -14.20 -9.03 3.45
CA PRO A 224 -14.68 -7.77 4.04
C PRO A 224 -14.54 -7.69 5.57
N GLY A 225 -14.25 -8.79 6.25
CA GLY A 225 -13.97 -8.85 7.70
C GLY A 225 -12.68 -9.60 8.02
N ASP A 226 -11.74 -9.62 7.08
CA ASP A 226 -10.44 -10.28 7.26
C ASP A 226 -9.54 -9.48 8.22
N THR A 227 -8.86 -10.16 9.13
CA THR A 227 -7.96 -9.56 10.13
C THR A 227 -6.52 -9.48 9.63
N GLU A 228 -6.19 -10.14 8.52
CA GLU A 228 -4.83 -10.24 8.00
C GLU A 228 -4.18 -8.86 7.79
N GLY A 229 -3.07 -8.61 8.49
CA GLY A 229 -2.29 -7.37 8.40
C GLY A 229 -2.77 -6.22 9.30
N SER A 230 -3.86 -6.41 10.05
CA SER A 230 -4.33 -5.47 11.07
C SER A 230 -3.75 -5.80 12.46
N ASP A 231 -3.60 -4.78 13.30
CA ASP A 231 -3.32 -4.95 14.73
C ASP A 231 -4.63 -4.98 15.53
N LEU A 232 -5.63 -4.22 15.08
CA LEU A 232 -7.04 -4.29 15.50
C LEU A 232 -7.97 -4.31 14.29
N LEU A 233 -9.03 -5.12 14.36
CA LEU A 233 -10.16 -5.05 13.43
C LEU A 233 -11.43 -4.65 14.19
N LEU A 234 -12.08 -3.56 13.76
CA LEU A 234 -13.35 -3.09 14.28
C LEU A 234 -14.47 -3.46 13.30
N SER A 235 -15.41 -4.27 13.74
CA SER A 235 -16.55 -4.71 12.94
C SER A 235 -17.85 -4.16 13.50
N ALA A 236 -18.67 -3.52 12.66
CA ALA A 236 -19.97 -3.04 13.11
C ALA A 236 -20.86 -4.24 13.49
N ILE A 237 -21.48 -4.15 14.65
CA ILE A 237 -22.45 -5.14 15.15
C ILE A 237 -23.86 -4.54 15.22
N ASP A 238 -23.94 -3.24 15.49
CA ASP A 238 -25.16 -2.44 15.45
C ASP A 238 -24.81 -0.97 15.10
N ASP A 239 -25.77 -0.07 15.29
CA ASP A 239 -25.62 1.36 14.96
C ASP A 239 -24.66 2.10 15.91
N ASP A 240 -24.45 1.61 17.12
CA ASP A 240 -23.73 2.29 18.20
C ASP A 240 -22.45 1.58 18.65
N HIS A 241 -22.22 0.33 18.24
CA HIS A 241 -21.10 -0.48 18.71
C HIS A 241 -20.27 -1.11 17.59
N PHE A 242 -18.99 -1.26 17.88
CA PHE A 242 -18.04 -2.09 17.15
C PHE A 242 -17.63 -3.29 18.02
N LEU A 243 -17.63 -4.48 17.43
CA LEU A 243 -16.84 -5.60 17.91
C LEU A 243 -15.38 -5.34 17.54
N VAL A 244 -14.49 -5.38 18.52
CA VAL A 244 -13.05 -5.14 18.37
C VAL A 244 -12.32 -6.46 18.53
N GLU A 245 -11.65 -6.91 17.48
CA GLU A 245 -10.78 -8.08 17.51
C GLU A 245 -9.33 -7.63 17.70
N ILE A 246 -8.72 -8.08 18.81
CA ILE A 246 -7.31 -7.83 19.09
C ILE A 246 -6.47 -8.90 18.38
N VAL A 247 -5.69 -8.48 17.37
CA VAL A 247 -4.97 -9.39 16.48
C VAL A 247 -3.51 -9.55 16.88
N THR A 248 -2.88 -8.47 17.36
CA THR A 248 -1.44 -8.45 17.68
C THR A 248 -1.17 -7.78 19.04
N PRO A 249 0.06 -7.93 19.59
CA PRO A 249 0.46 -7.21 20.81
C PRO A 249 0.31 -5.69 20.70
N LYS A 250 0.58 -5.09 19.53
CA LYS A 250 0.36 -3.65 19.30
C LYS A 250 -1.11 -3.25 19.42
N GLY A 251 -2.02 -4.13 18.98
CA GLY A 251 -3.45 -3.92 19.15
C GLY A 251 -3.84 -3.95 20.62
N LYS A 252 -3.25 -4.88 21.39
CA LYS A 252 -3.47 -4.98 22.84
C LYS A 252 -2.98 -3.72 23.57
N GLU A 253 -1.77 -3.25 23.26
CA GLU A 253 -1.21 -1.99 23.81
C GLU A 253 -2.14 -0.79 23.52
N LEU A 254 -2.73 -0.72 22.33
CA LEU A 254 -3.69 0.33 21.97
C LEU A 254 -4.96 0.25 22.84
N VAL A 255 -5.51 -0.96 23.02
CA VAL A 255 -6.69 -1.19 23.87
C VAL A 255 -6.41 -0.84 25.33
N GLU A 256 -5.23 -1.19 25.84
CA GLU A 256 -4.78 -0.85 27.20
C GLU A 256 -4.61 0.66 27.40
N LEU A 257 -4.05 1.37 26.41
CA LEU A 257 -3.95 2.84 26.43
C LEU A 257 -5.36 3.48 26.45
N GLY A 258 -6.28 2.93 25.68
CA GLY A 258 -7.69 3.31 25.66
C GLY A 258 -8.53 2.71 26.79
N ALA A 259 -7.92 2.18 27.86
CA ALA A 259 -8.65 1.56 28.97
C ALA A 259 -9.81 2.44 29.46
N GLY A 260 -10.95 1.81 29.74
CA GLY A 260 -12.21 2.47 30.08
C GLY A 260 -13.09 2.84 28.89
N LEU A 261 -12.56 2.87 27.66
CA LEU A 261 -13.36 3.02 26.44
C LEU A 261 -13.85 1.67 25.88
N PHE A 262 -13.12 0.59 26.20
CA PHE A 262 -13.40 -0.77 25.74
C PHE A 262 -14.10 -1.58 26.83
N GLU A 263 -15.21 -2.20 26.47
CA GLU A 263 -16.00 -3.09 27.32
C GLU A 263 -15.76 -4.56 26.90
N PRO A 264 -15.99 -5.56 27.77
CA PRO A 264 -16.04 -6.96 27.33
C PRO A 264 -17.13 -7.16 26.27
N ALA A 265 -16.82 -7.87 25.17
CA ALA A 265 -17.83 -8.18 24.15
C ALA A 265 -18.86 -9.17 24.70
N LYS A 266 -20.15 -8.93 24.44
CA LYS A 266 -21.22 -9.88 24.79
C LYS A 266 -21.29 -11.02 23.77
N GLU A 267 -21.80 -12.18 24.18
CA GLU A 267 -21.94 -13.34 23.30
C GLU A 267 -22.88 -13.06 22.09
N SER A 268 -23.91 -12.23 22.30
CA SER A 268 -24.80 -11.76 21.23
C SER A 268 -24.15 -10.80 20.23
N GLU A 269 -22.98 -10.24 20.56
CA GLU A 269 -22.25 -9.25 19.75
C GLU A 269 -21.23 -9.92 18.80
N GLN A 270 -21.25 -11.26 18.67
CA GLN A 270 -20.31 -11.98 17.81
C GLN A 270 -20.74 -12.07 16.33
N THR A 271 -21.96 -11.61 16.00
CA THR A 271 -22.44 -11.59 14.61
C THR A 271 -22.04 -10.27 13.95
N LYS A 272 -21.04 -10.30 13.07
CA LYS A 272 -20.55 -9.12 12.35
C LYS A 272 -21.48 -8.75 11.19
N VAL A 273 -21.73 -7.46 11.00
CA VAL A 273 -22.35 -6.94 9.77
C VAL A 273 -21.26 -6.79 8.71
N LEU A 274 -21.26 -7.68 7.71
CA LEU A 274 -20.26 -7.70 6.64
C LEU A 274 -20.91 -7.53 5.27
N ALA A 275 -20.21 -6.83 4.37
CA ALA A 275 -20.60 -6.67 2.98
C ALA A 275 -20.61 -8.02 2.26
N ALA A 276 -21.59 -8.25 1.39
CA ALA A 276 -21.55 -9.36 0.46
C ALA A 276 -20.67 -9.00 -0.75
N VAL A 277 -19.53 -9.68 -0.93
CA VAL A 277 -18.64 -9.50 -2.08
C VAL A 277 -18.59 -10.80 -2.88
N PRO A 278 -19.22 -10.89 -4.06
CA PRO A 278 -19.22 -12.12 -4.84
C PRO A 278 -17.82 -12.43 -5.39
N VAL A 279 -17.54 -13.73 -5.54
CA VAL A 279 -16.40 -14.16 -6.34
C VAL A 279 -16.68 -13.82 -7.81
N ARG A 280 -15.78 -13.06 -8.43
CA ARG A 280 -15.93 -12.49 -9.78
C ARG A 280 -15.29 -13.34 -10.87
N PHE A 281 -14.25 -14.10 -10.51
CA PHE A 281 -13.51 -14.98 -11.40
C PHE A 281 -12.82 -16.09 -10.59
N PRO A 282 -12.57 -17.26 -11.19
CA PRO A 282 -11.81 -18.34 -10.56
C PRO A 282 -10.31 -18.02 -10.60
N ILE A 283 -9.75 -17.57 -9.48
CA ILE A 283 -8.32 -17.23 -9.38
C ILE A 283 -7.39 -18.39 -9.73
N ALA A 284 -7.79 -19.63 -9.43
CA ALA A 284 -7.01 -20.82 -9.78
C ALA A 284 -6.75 -20.91 -11.29
N ASP A 285 -7.76 -20.61 -12.11
CA ASP A 285 -7.64 -20.63 -13.57
C ASP A 285 -6.73 -19.50 -14.06
N VAL A 286 -6.86 -18.30 -13.47
CA VAL A 286 -5.95 -17.18 -13.77
C VAL A 286 -4.50 -17.57 -13.51
N LEU A 287 -4.20 -18.11 -12.33
CA LEU A 287 -2.83 -18.49 -11.94
C LEU A 287 -2.26 -19.60 -12.82
N THR A 288 -3.12 -20.52 -13.28
CA THR A 288 -2.73 -21.67 -14.12
C THR A 288 -2.51 -21.25 -15.58
N LYS A 289 -3.40 -20.43 -16.15
CA LYS A 289 -3.39 -20.06 -17.57
C LYS A 289 -2.41 -18.92 -17.88
N LEU A 290 -2.23 -17.97 -16.96
CA LEU A 290 -1.44 -16.76 -17.19
C LEU A 290 0.00 -17.01 -17.73
N PRO A 291 0.78 -17.99 -17.24
CA PRO A 291 2.12 -18.26 -17.78
C PRO A 291 2.14 -18.61 -19.26
N ALA A 292 1.15 -19.36 -19.75
CA ALA A 292 1.06 -19.76 -21.16
C ALA A 292 0.75 -18.57 -22.08
N LEU A 293 0.05 -17.55 -21.58
CA LEU A 293 -0.27 -16.34 -22.33
C LEU A 293 0.92 -15.38 -22.49
N PHE A 294 2.07 -15.61 -21.83
CA PHE A 294 3.15 -14.63 -21.75
C PHE A 294 3.65 -14.13 -23.13
N ASN A 295 3.79 -15.05 -24.09
CA ASN A 295 4.28 -14.76 -25.44
C ASN A 295 3.15 -14.48 -26.46
N LEU A 296 1.88 -14.52 -26.04
CA LEU A 296 0.75 -14.27 -26.93
C LEU A 296 0.53 -12.77 -27.12
N GLU A 297 1.27 -12.16 -28.05
CA GLU A 297 1.27 -10.71 -28.23
C GLU A 297 -0.09 -10.12 -28.58
N SER A 298 -0.86 -10.80 -29.44
CA SER A 298 -2.20 -10.37 -29.86
C SER A 298 -3.14 -10.19 -28.67
N PHE A 299 -3.13 -11.15 -27.74
CA PHE A 299 -3.89 -11.08 -26.50
C PHE A 299 -3.50 -9.84 -25.69
N TRP A 300 -2.21 -9.60 -25.44
CA TRP A 300 -1.79 -8.44 -24.65
C TRP A 300 -2.05 -7.10 -25.34
N GLN A 301 -1.99 -7.06 -26.67
CA GLN A 301 -2.38 -5.88 -27.45
C GLN A 301 -3.86 -5.57 -27.24
N GLU A 302 -4.73 -6.57 -27.37
CA GLU A 302 -6.16 -6.43 -27.11
C GLU A 302 -6.46 -6.01 -25.67
N GLN A 303 -5.86 -6.69 -24.69
CA GLN A 303 -6.06 -6.42 -23.26
C GLN A 303 -5.59 -5.03 -22.81
N SER A 304 -4.73 -4.36 -23.60
CA SER A 304 -4.13 -3.07 -23.26
C SER A 304 -4.48 -1.95 -24.22
N LEU A 305 -5.34 -2.19 -25.21
CA LEU A 305 -5.60 -1.25 -26.31
C LEU A 305 -6.05 0.13 -25.84
N ALA A 306 -6.89 0.18 -24.80
CA ALA A 306 -7.37 1.44 -24.22
C ALA A 306 -6.33 2.12 -23.29
N CYS A 307 -5.26 1.43 -22.90
CA CYS A 307 -4.37 1.88 -21.83
C CYS A 307 -3.55 3.11 -22.21
N LEU A 308 -3.72 4.20 -21.46
CA LEU A 308 -2.97 5.44 -21.67
C LEU A 308 -1.52 5.40 -21.14
N GLY A 309 -1.14 4.37 -20.37
CA GLY A 309 0.17 4.32 -19.71
C GLY A 309 0.36 5.36 -18.60
N CYS A 310 -0.72 5.94 -18.05
CA CYS A 310 -0.66 7.03 -17.06
C CYS A 310 -0.22 6.60 -15.65
N SER A 311 -0.15 5.31 -15.37
CA SER A 311 0.23 4.74 -14.06
C SER A 311 -0.64 5.09 -12.84
N THR A 312 -1.80 5.74 -13.01
CA THR A 312 -2.76 5.97 -11.90
C THR A 312 -3.02 4.70 -11.10
N CYS A 313 -3.22 3.57 -11.79
CA CYS A 313 -3.47 2.27 -11.20
C CYS A 313 -2.31 1.71 -10.33
N ALA A 314 -1.08 2.20 -10.48
CA ALA A 314 0.05 1.84 -9.63
C ALA A 314 0.12 2.75 -8.39
N PHE A 315 -0.15 4.04 -8.57
CA PHE A 315 -0.10 5.04 -7.49
C PHE A 315 -1.19 4.82 -6.44
N VAL A 316 -2.40 4.42 -6.87
CA VAL A 316 -3.51 4.11 -5.94
C VAL A 316 -3.48 2.70 -5.35
N CYS A 317 -2.59 1.82 -5.84
CA CYS A 317 -2.54 0.43 -5.41
C CYS A 317 -1.71 0.26 -4.13
N PRO A 318 -2.24 -0.41 -3.09
CA PRO A 318 -1.54 -0.58 -1.80
C PRO A 318 -0.27 -1.43 -1.88
N ILE A 319 -0.11 -2.22 -2.94
CA ILE A 319 0.98 -3.22 -3.07
C ILE A 319 2.04 -2.76 -4.09
N CYS A 320 1.72 -1.82 -4.98
CA CYS A 320 2.68 -1.36 -5.97
C CYS A 320 3.85 -0.64 -5.27
N SER A 321 5.05 -1.18 -5.46
CA SER A 321 6.27 -0.86 -4.73
C SER A 321 7.42 -0.38 -5.62
N CYS A 322 7.18 -0.14 -6.91
CA CYS A 322 8.19 0.41 -7.81
C CYS A 322 8.56 1.83 -7.38
N PHE A 323 9.85 2.15 -7.46
CA PHE A 323 10.39 3.47 -7.20
C PHE A 323 11.57 3.75 -8.12
N ASP A 324 11.88 5.03 -8.27
CA ASP A 324 13.10 5.53 -8.86
C ASP A 324 13.97 6.23 -7.80
N LEU A 325 15.24 6.42 -8.13
CA LEU A 325 16.21 7.14 -7.30
C LEU A 325 16.64 8.40 -8.05
N GLU A 326 16.36 9.56 -7.45
CA GLU A 326 16.76 10.87 -7.97
C GLU A 326 17.74 11.52 -7.01
N ASP A 327 18.79 12.14 -7.54
CA ASP A 327 19.74 12.93 -6.78
C ASP A 327 19.47 14.42 -7.03
N GLU A 328 19.05 15.14 -5.98
CA GLU A 328 18.94 16.60 -6.00
C GLU A 328 20.15 17.20 -5.30
N ALA A 329 21.03 17.87 -6.06
CA ALA A 329 22.31 18.34 -5.52
C ALA A 329 22.82 19.63 -6.18
N ASP A 330 23.63 20.37 -5.43
CA ASP A 330 24.51 21.43 -5.93
C ASP A 330 26.00 21.03 -5.80
N LEU A 331 26.92 21.99 -5.97
CA LEU A 331 28.36 21.72 -5.91
C LEU A 331 28.90 21.43 -4.48
N LYS A 332 28.09 21.66 -3.45
CA LYS A 332 28.48 21.59 -2.03
C LYS A 332 27.70 20.52 -1.27
N CYS A 333 26.45 20.25 -1.61
CA CYS A 333 25.60 19.28 -0.92
C CYS A 333 24.49 18.76 -1.80
N GLY A 334 23.85 17.68 -1.36
CA GLY A 334 22.67 17.13 -2.01
C GLY A 334 22.01 16.03 -1.20
N SER A 335 20.90 15.56 -1.74
CA SER A 335 20.10 14.48 -1.18
C SER A 335 19.76 13.47 -2.26
N ARG A 336 19.81 12.19 -1.91
CA ARG A 336 19.22 11.11 -2.70
C ARG A 336 17.80 10.88 -2.23
N LEU A 337 16.88 10.97 -3.16
CA LEU A 337 15.46 10.78 -2.97
C LEU A 337 15.03 9.46 -3.59
N ARG A 338 14.20 8.73 -2.86
CA ARG A 338 13.40 7.62 -3.37
C ARG A 338 12.03 8.14 -3.72
N CYS A 339 11.67 8.10 -5.00
CA CYS A 339 10.40 8.60 -5.52
C CYS A 339 9.55 7.43 -6.02
N TRP A 340 8.25 7.39 -5.70
CA TRP A 340 7.37 6.38 -6.29
C TRP A 340 7.43 6.42 -7.81
N ASP A 341 7.50 5.23 -8.41
CA ASP A 341 7.42 5.07 -9.85
C ASP A 341 6.59 3.82 -10.19
N SER A 342 6.56 3.45 -11.46
CA SER A 342 5.69 2.41 -11.97
C SER A 342 6.38 1.67 -13.10
N CYS A 343 6.48 0.35 -12.97
CA CYS A 343 6.91 -0.54 -14.05
C CYS A 343 6.02 -0.48 -15.31
N GLY A 344 4.89 0.23 -15.23
CA GLY A 344 4.02 0.54 -16.36
C GLY A 344 4.48 1.75 -17.20
N GLN A 345 5.43 2.56 -16.71
CA GLN A 345 5.97 3.73 -17.41
C GLN A 345 7.01 3.33 -18.47
N ARG A 346 7.11 4.15 -19.53
CA ARG A 346 8.06 3.91 -20.62
C ARG A 346 9.52 4.00 -20.15
N LEU A 347 9.82 4.94 -19.25
CA LEU A 347 11.19 5.23 -18.82
C LEU A 347 11.71 4.23 -17.76
N PHE A 348 10.81 3.60 -16.99
CA PHE A 348 11.18 2.70 -15.89
C PHE A 348 12.15 1.57 -16.29
N THR A 349 12.06 1.07 -17.53
CA THR A 349 12.96 0.03 -18.05
C THR A 349 13.88 0.48 -19.16
N LEU A 350 13.98 1.78 -19.41
CA LEU A 350 14.93 2.28 -20.39
C LEU A 350 16.34 2.14 -19.82
N HIS A 351 17.16 1.29 -20.42
CA HIS A 351 18.56 1.13 -20.02
C HIS A 351 19.40 2.31 -20.52
N ALA A 352 20.53 2.56 -19.86
CA ALA A 352 21.49 3.60 -20.27
C ALA A 352 22.05 3.41 -21.69
N SER A 353 21.99 2.20 -22.25
CA SER A 353 22.36 1.91 -23.64
C SER A 353 21.32 2.39 -24.67
N GLY A 354 20.17 2.90 -24.23
CA GLY A 354 19.03 3.25 -25.07
C GLY A 354 18.10 2.06 -25.40
N HIS A 355 18.48 0.83 -25.03
CA HIS A 355 17.60 -0.33 -25.17
C HIS A 355 16.46 -0.29 -24.13
N ASN A 356 15.24 -0.61 -24.56
CA ASN A 356 14.10 -0.78 -23.67
C ASN A 356 13.45 -2.15 -23.92
N PRO A 357 13.52 -3.09 -22.96
CA PRO A 357 12.97 -4.43 -23.12
C PRO A 357 11.43 -4.45 -23.11
N ARG A 358 10.79 -3.34 -22.73
CA ARG A 358 9.33 -3.16 -22.73
C ARG A 358 8.95 -1.85 -23.42
N SER A 359 9.33 -1.74 -24.68
CA SER A 359 9.18 -0.53 -25.50
C SER A 359 7.72 -0.18 -25.80
N VAL A 360 6.82 -1.18 -25.87
CA VAL A 360 5.39 -0.97 -26.18
C VAL A 360 4.47 -1.14 -24.97
N GLN A 361 3.29 -0.51 -25.02
CA GLN A 361 2.35 -0.46 -23.89
C GLN A 361 1.82 -1.84 -23.47
N SER A 362 1.57 -2.74 -24.42
CA SER A 362 1.09 -4.10 -24.15
C SER A 362 2.08 -4.91 -23.32
N GLN A 363 3.39 -4.78 -23.57
CA GLN A 363 4.43 -5.44 -22.79
C GLN A 363 4.50 -4.92 -21.35
N ARG A 364 4.30 -3.61 -21.14
CA ARG A 364 4.25 -2.99 -19.81
C ARG A 364 2.97 -3.35 -19.05
N TRP A 365 1.83 -3.41 -19.73
CA TRP A 365 0.58 -3.89 -19.15
C TRP A 365 0.65 -5.37 -18.76
N ARG A 366 1.20 -6.23 -19.64
CA ARG A 366 1.54 -7.62 -19.32
C ARG A 366 2.36 -7.69 -18.05
N GLN A 367 3.44 -6.89 -17.95
CA GLN A 367 4.30 -6.89 -16.76
C GLN A 367 3.52 -6.63 -15.47
N ARG A 368 2.56 -5.69 -15.49
CA ARG A 368 1.69 -5.39 -14.35
C ARG A 368 0.89 -6.62 -13.93
N VAL A 369 0.26 -7.32 -14.88
CA VAL A 369 -0.54 -8.53 -14.58
C VAL A 369 0.37 -9.66 -14.08
N MET A 370 1.49 -9.90 -14.76
CA MET A 370 2.47 -10.93 -14.38
C MET A 370 3.06 -10.70 -12.98
N HIS A 371 3.42 -9.47 -12.62
CA HIS A 371 3.88 -9.14 -11.27
C HIS A 371 2.87 -9.57 -10.19
N LYS A 372 1.59 -9.33 -10.47
CA LYS A 372 0.51 -9.56 -9.49
C LYS A 372 0.13 -11.03 -9.38
N PHE A 373 0.07 -11.75 -10.49
CA PHE A 373 -0.57 -13.06 -10.57
C PHE A 373 0.37 -14.18 -11.04
N SER A 374 1.64 -13.90 -11.31
CA SER A 374 2.64 -14.92 -11.66
C SER A 374 3.90 -14.81 -10.81
N TYR A 375 4.61 -13.67 -10.88
CA TYR A 375 5.93 -13.54 -10.26
C TYR A 375 5.88 -13.48 -8.74
N LEU A 376 5.01 -12.64 -8.14
CA LEU A 376 4.91 -12.58 -6.68
C LEU A 376 4.39 -13.90 -6.08
N PRO A 377 3.36 -14.57 -6.67
CA PRO A 377 2.97 -15.91 -6.26
C PRO A 377 4.10 -16.94 -6.33
N GLU A 378 4.88 -16.94 -7.42
CA GLU A 378 6.02 -17.84 -7.60
C GLU A 378 7.12 -17.59 -6.58
N ARG A 379 7.47 -16.31 -6.32
CA ARG A 379 8.42 -15.93 -5.26
C ARG A 379 7.97 -16.42 -3.89
N GLY A 380 6.70 -16.18 -3.55
CA GLY A 380 6.11 -16.66 -2.30
C GLY A 380 6.10 -18.19 -2.17
N ARG A 381 5.99 -18.92 -3.29
CA ARG A 381 6.12 -20.39 -3.31
C ARG A 381 7.56 -20.83 -3.04
N LYS A 382 8.54 -20.22 -3.71
CA LYS A 382 9.98 -20.52 -3.52
C LYS A 382 10.45 -20.26 -2.09
N ALA A 383 10.01 -19.15 -1.49
CA ALA A 383 10.38 -18.79 -0.12
C ALA A 383 9.83 -19.78 0.94
N ARG A 384 8.71 -20.46 0.68
CA ARG A 384 8.05 -21.36 1.64
C ARG A 384 8.41 -22.84 1.47
N GLY A 385 9.20 -23.20 0.46
CA GLY A 385 9.74 -24.57 0.28
C GLY A 385 8.71 -25.67 -0.07
N SER A 386 7.40 -25.38 -0.05
CA SER A 386 6.33 -26.32 -0.40
C SER A 386 5.24 -25.64 -1.26
N ALA A 387 4.50 -26.45 -2.03
CA ALA A 387 3.28 -26.00 -2.68
C ALA A 387 2.31 -25.46 -1.61
N PRO A 388 1.54 -24.39 -1.89
CA PRO A 388 0.55 -23.91 -0.93
C PRO A 388 -0.36 -25.07 -0.52
N ALA A 389 -0.62 -25.21 0.79
CA ALA A 389 -1.69 -26.06 1.27
C ALA A 389 -2.99 -25.69 0.53
N GLU A 390 -3.85 -26.65 0.23
CA GLU A 390 -5.18 -26.37 -0.34
C GLU A 390 -5.86 -25.26 0.50
N GLY A 391 -6.23 -24.16 -0.15
CA GLY A 391 -6.81 -22.97 0.49
C GLY A 391 -5.82 -21.91 0.99
N SER A 392 -4.51 -22.18 1.03
CA SER A 392 -3.49 -21.16 1.31
C SER A 392 -3.24 -20.33 0.06
N THR A 393 -3.85 -19.14 0.00
CA THR A 393 -3.64 -18.23 -1.12
C THR A 393 -2.17 -17.79 -1.11
N SER A 394 -1.43 -18.23 -2.13
CA SER A 394 -0.08 -17.74 -2.45
C SER A 394 -0.06 -16.20 -2.39
N LEU A 395 1.07 -15.59 -2.04
CA LEU A 395 1.15 -14.14 -1.83
C LEU A 395 0.88 -13.41 -3.16
N LEU A 396 -0.40 -13.10 -3.42
CA LEU A 396 -0.85 -12.44 -4.65
C LEU A 396 -0.48 -10.96 -4.58
N GLY A 397 -0.07 -10.36 -5.70
CA GLY A 397 0.16 -8.91 -5.78
C GLY A 397 -1.13 -8.09 -5.92
N CYS A 398 -2.27 -8.62 -5.46
CA CYS A 398 -3.58 -7.98 -5.52
C CYS A 398 -4.41 -8.34 -4.27
N VAL A 399 -5.12 -7.34 -3.74
CA VAL A 399 -6.04 -7.45 -2.59
C VAL A 399 -7.51 -7.23 -2.97
N GLY A 400 -7.80 -7.02 -4.26
CA GLY A 400 -9.17 -6.88 -4.76
C GLY A 400 -9.91 -5.63 -4.30
N CYS A 401 -9.17 -4.57 -3.93
CA CYS A 401 -9.76 -3.31 -3.47
C CYS A 401 -10.41 -2.46 -4.57
N GLY A 402 -10.27 -2.82 -5.86
CA GLY A 402 -10.90 -2.11 -6.99
C GLY A 402 -10.38 -0.71 -7.32
N ARG A 403 -9.51 -0.08 -6.50
CA ARG A 403 -9.06 1.31 -6.71
C ARG A 403 -8.48 1.59 -8.11
N CYS A 404 -7.78 0.60 -8.66
CA CYS A 404 -7.21 0.71 -10.01
C CYS A 404 -8.26 0.77 -11.12
N SER A 405 -9.40 0.09 -10.95
CA SER A 405 -10.52 0.15 -11.90
C SER A 405 -11.24 1.49 -11.74
N ARG A 406 -11.62 1.88 -10.51
CA ARG A 406 -12.29 3.16 -10.21
C ARG A 406 -11.54 4.40 -10.70
N SER A 407 -10.21 4.38 -10.60
CA SER A 407 -9.36 5.53 -10.95
C SER A 407 -8.92 5.53 -12.41
N CYS A 408 -9.38 4.57 -13.22
CA CYS A 408 -8.94 4.46 -14.60
C CYS A 408 -9.67 5.49 -15.49
N PRO A 409 -8.97 6.42 -16.16
CA PRO A 409 -9.61 7.46 -16.97
C PRO A 409 -10.26 6.92 -18.26
N VAL A 410 -9.98 5.67 -18.61
CA VAL A 410 -10.47 4.96 -19.80
C VAL A 410 -11.26 3.71 -19.42
N ASP A 411 -11.68 3.61 -18.16
CA ASP A 411 -12.56 2.55 -17.66
C ASP A 411 -12.02 1.12 -17.86
N MET A 412 -10.68 0.96 -17.92
CA MET A 412 -10.09 -0.38 -17.90
C MET A 412 -10.29 -1.03 -16.52
N ASN A 413 -11.11 -2.08 -16.48
CA ASN A 413 -11.39 -2.82 -15.26
C ASN A 413 -10.49 -4.06 -15.13
N LEU A 414 -9.81 -4.22 -13.98
CA LEU A 414 -8.98 -5.39 -13.74
C LEU A 414 -9.79 -6.70 -13.63
N ILE A 415 -11.05 -6.66 -13.18
CA ILE A 415 -11.93 -7.83 -13.13
C ILE A 415 -12.09 -8.43 -14.52
N GLU A 416 -12.48 -7.61 -15.51
CA GLU A 416 -12.67 -8.04 -16.90
C GLU A 416 -11.40 -8.67 -17.49
N ARG A 417 -10.23 -8.05 -17.25
CA ARG A 417 -8.95 -8.58 -17.74
C ARG A 417 -8.60 -9.93 -17.13
N LEU A 418 -8.92 -10.15 -15.86
CA LEU A 418 -8.68 -11.42 -15.18
C LEU A 418 -9.71 -12.48 -15.59
N THR A 419 -10.96 -12.10 -15.81
CA THR A 419 -11.99 -12.98 -16.38
C THR A 419 -11.57 -13.44 -17.77
N ALA A 420 -11.11 -12.55 -18.65
CA ALA A 420 -10.61 -12.91 -19.98
C ALA A 420 -9.42 -13.88 -19.94
N ILE A 421 -8.54 -13.78 -18.93
CA ILE A 421 -7.46 -14.75 -18.71
C ILE A 421 -8.01 -16.10 -18.23
N ALA A 422 -8.97 -16.09 -17.31
CA ALA A 422 -9.59 -17.31 -16.79
C ALA A 422 -10.36 -18.06 -17.90
N GLU A 423 -11.02 -17.33 -18.79
CA GLU A 423 -11.84 -17.86 -19.89
C GLU A 423 -11.04 -18.13 -21.17
N SER A 424 -9.75 -17.77 -21.24
CA SER A 424 -8.97 -17.97 -22.47
C SER A 424 -8.88 -19.46 -22.82
N ASP A 425 -9.22 -19.79 -24.07
CA ASP A 425 -8.97 -21.09 -24.68
C ASP A 425 -7.47 -21.15 -25.04
N LEU A 426 -6.70 -21.83 -24.19
CA LEU A 426 -5.27 -22.07 -24.41
C LEU A 426 -5.03 -23.31 -25.27
#